data_AF-A0A9Q4KP97-F1
#
_entry.id   AF-A0A9Q4KP97-F1
#
_cell.length_a   1.000
_cell.length_b   1.000
_cell.length_c   1.000
_cell.angle_alpha   90.00
_cell.angle_beta   90.00
_cell.angle_gamma   90.00
#
_symmetry.space_group_name_H-M   'P 1'
#
loop_
_entity.id
_entity.type
_entity.pdbx_description
1 polymer ?
#
loop_
_entity_poly.entity_id
_entity_poly.type
_entity_poly.pdbx_seq_one_letter_code
_entity_poly.pdbx_strand_id
1 'polypeptide(L)'
;MEELVKEFGVYIKKVCTVVLAVAIVLFALLQFPGIGKEAKEQFLKQEQVALVKFDKKISKTKQYENLKNRKEVSELLNYYDSYRAKKMAGGKNVDEKFKAKNEFFYTIIKPESKDEKTINKELRNLSKARNKILREQKALSIENSLLGMAGRAIEPISKFAGFDWKINVAFLASFAARESAVATVGSIYETGKADSSRPEEMMRVGSGYTPLHAVAIIIFMLLSPPCIAAMVVVKLQSNSWKFMVLAILLPFTLGLILSALVFSLGTILGASGLVAMSVYYVVIVAITVILGLIPEKRRNWQGGLENKI
;
A
#
# COMPACT_ATOMS: atom_id res chain seq x y z
N MET A 1 -31.07 -25.77 16.91
CA MET A 1 -29.88 -25.87 16.03
C MET A 1 -30.17 -25.31 14.64
N GLU A 2 -31.28 -25.67 13.99
CA GLU A 2 -31.67 -25.13 12.66
C GLU A 2 -31.94 -23.61 12.63
N GLU A 3 -32.56 -23.03 13.66
CA GLU A 3 -32.75 -21.57 13.75
C GLU A 3 -31.42 -20.83 13.79
N LEU A 4 -30.48 -21.32 14.60
CA LEU A 4 -29.15 -20.73 14.73
C LEU A 4 -28.38 -20.81 13.40
N VAL A 5 -28.54 -21.90 12.64
CA VAL A 5 -27.97 -22.05 11.29
C VAL A 5 -28.62 -21.07 10.29
N LYS A 6 -29.93 -20.85 10.37
CA LYS A 6 -30.64 -19.89 9.51
C LYS A 6 -30.23 -18.44 9.82
N GLU A 7 -30.19 -18.06 11.09
CA GLU A 7 -29.73 -16.72 11.51
C GLU A 7 -28.28 -16.48 11.13
N PHE A 8 -27.41 -17.48 11.33
CA PHE A 8 -26.01 -17.40 10.94
C PHE A 8 -25.83 -17.31 9.42
N GLY A 9 -26.63 -18.05 8.64
CA GLY A 9 -26.64 -17.98 7.18
C GLY A 9 -27.09 -16.61 6.65
N VAL A 10 -28.12 -16.02 7.27
CA VAL A 10 -28.58 -14.65 6.94
C VAL A 10 -27.51 -13.62 7.32
N TYR A 11 -26.85 -13.80 8.46
CA TYR A 11 -25.76 -12.94 8.91
C TYR A 11 -24.58 -12.97 7.94
N ILE A 12 -24.08 -14.15 7.58
CA ILE A 12 -23.01 -14.32 6.59
C ILE A 12 -23.39 -13.67 5.27
N LYS A 13 -24.61 -13.94 4.76
CA LYS A 13 -25.04 -13.38 3.48
C LYS A 13 -25.06 -11.86 3.52
N LYS A 14 -25.58 -11.25 4.59
CA LYS A 14 -25.63 -9.78 4.71
C LYS A 14 -24.23 -9.17 4.88
N VAL A 15 -23.42 -9.71 5.77
CA VAL A 15 -22.08 -9.16 6.06
C VAL A 15 -21.14 -9.35 4.87
N CYS A 16 -21.06 -10.55 4.30
CA CYS A 16 -20.18 -10.80 3.15
C CYS A 16 -20.58 -9.97 1.93
N THR A 17 -21.88 -9.77 1.67
CA THR A 17 -22.34 -8.92 0.55
C THR A 17 -21.94 -7.47 0.76
N VAL A 18 -22.07 -6.94 1.99
CA VAL A 18 -21.64 -5.57 2.32
C VAL A 18 -20.13 -5.41 2.15
N VAL A 19 -19.34 -6.35 2.67
CA VAL A 19 -17.88 -6.33 2.54
C VAL A 19 -17.45 -6.38 1.06
N LEU A 20 -18.04 -7.27 0.27
CA LEU A 20 -17.76 -7.37 -1.16
C LEU A 20 -18.13 -6.08 -1.90
N ALA A 21 -19.30 -5.51 -1.63
CA ALA A 21 -19.74 -4.27 -2.24
C ALA A 21 -18.78 -3.12 -1.92
N VAL A 22 -18.38 -2.97 -0.65
CA VAL A 22 -17.41 -1.97 -0.22
C VAL A 22 -16.05 -2.18 -0.88
N ALA A 23 -15.58 -3.42 -0.99
CA ALA A 23 -14.31 -3.73 -1.66
C ALA A 23 -14.33 -3.36 -3.14
N ILE A 24 -15.43 -3.65 -3.85
CA ILE A 24 -15.61 -3.27 -5.27
C ILE A 24 -15.62 -1.75 -5.41
N VAL A 25 -16.34 -1.04 -4.55
CA VAL A 25 -16.39 0.43 -4.56
C VAL A 25 -15.02 1.02 -4.29
N LEU A 26 -14.30 0.57 -3.25
CA LEU A 26 -12.95 1.07 -2.96
C LEU A 26 -11.97 0.76 -4.10
N PHE A 27 -12.06 -0.42 -4.71
CA PHE A 27 -11.26 -0.77 -5.87
C PHE A 27 -11.52 0.18 -7.05
N ALA A 28 -12.79 0.47 -7.35
CA ALA A 28 -13.16 1.44 -8.37
C ALA A 28 -12.63 2.85 -8.06
N LEU A 29 -12.75 3.30 -6.80
CA LEU A 29 -12.24 4.60 -6.35
C LEU A 29 -10.71 4.71 -6.38
N LEU A 30 -10.00 3.59 -6.19
CA LEU A 30 -8.53 3.54 -6.28
C LEU A 30 -8.04 3.58 -7.74
N GLN A 31 -8.86 3.13 -8.69
CA GLN A 31 -8.45 2.96 -10.08
C GLN A 31 -8.98 4.05 -11.03
N PHE A 32 -10.10 4.68 -10.69
CA PHE A 32 -10.73 5.74 -11.49
C PHE A 32 -10.46 7.13 -10.89
N PRO A 33 -10.23 8.20 -11.70
CA PRO A 33 -10.17 8.27 -13.17
C PRO A 33 -8.84 7.79 -13.81
N GLY A 34 -7.84 7.45 -13.00
CA GLY A 34 -6.54 6.94 -13.45
C GLY A 34 -5.66 8.01 -14.10
N ILE A 35 -4.80 7.61 -15.04
CA ILE A 35 -3.82 8.51 -15.69
C ILE A 35 -4.49 9.31 -16.82
N GLY A 36 -4.36 10.64 -16.77
CA GLY A 36 -4.81 11.56 -17.82
C GLY A 36 -4.11 11.33 -19.18
N LYS A 37 -4.71 11.84 -20.27
CA LYS A 37 -4.19 11.66 -21.63
C LYS A 37 -2.77 12.21 -21.81
N GLU A 38 -2.49 13.38 -21.23
CA GLU A 38 -1.17 14.03 -21.29
C GLU A 38 -0.09 13.20 -20.59
N ALA A 39 -0.36 12.72 -19.38
CA ALA A 39 0.59 11.88 -18.64
C ALA A 39 0.84 10.56 -19.37
N LYS A 40 -0.17 9.94 -19.99
CA LYS A 40 0.02 8.76 -20.85
C LYS A 40 0.96 9.05 -22.01
N GLU A 41 0.80 10.19 -22.68
CA GLU A 41 1.67 10.59 -23.77
C GLU A 41 3.12 10.84 -23.31
N GLN A 42 3.31 11.47 -22.14
CA GLN A 42 4.63 11.65 -21.54
C GLN A 42 5.32 10.31 -21.25
N PHE A 43 4.61 9.34 -20.69
CA PHE A 43 5.16 8.01 -20.43
C PHE A 43 5.49 7.25 -21.71
N LEU A 44 4.66 7.37 -22.75
CA LEU A 44 4.95 6.81 -24.07
C LEU A 44 6.22 7.42 -24.67
N LYS A 45 6.41 8.75 -24.54
CA LYS A 45 7.65 9.43 -24.97
C LYS A 45 8.87 8.91 -24.19
N GLN A 46 8.77 8.77 -22.87
CA GLN A 46 9.86 8.23 -22.05
C GLN A 46 10.23 6.79 -22.42
N GLU A 47 9.24 5.95 -22.68
CA GLU A 47 9.44 4.57 -23.15
C GLU A 47 10.15 4.55 -24.51
N GLN A 48 9.70 5.37 -25.46
CA GLN A 48 10.32 5.49 -26.78
C GLN A 48 11.77 5.97 -26.68
N VAL A 49 12.05 6.99 -25.86
CA VAL A 49 13.42 7.49 -25.65
C VAL A 49 14.33 6.39 -25.09
N ALA A 50 13.84 5.58 -24.14
CA ALA A 50 14.58 4.45 -23.59
C ALA A 50 14.85 3.37 -24.66
N LEU A 51 13.86 3.06 -25.50
CA LEU A 51 13.99 2.10 -26.59
C LEU A 51 14.96 2.58 -27.68
N VAL A 52 14.87 3.84 -28.12
CA VAL A 52 15.79 4.42 -29.11
C VAL A 52 17.23 4.43 -28.58
N LYS A 53 17.42 4.70 -27.29
CA LYS A 53 18.74 4.66 -26.66
C LYS A 53 19.33 3.24 -26.61
N PHE A 54 18.49 2.24 -26.39
CA PHE A 54 18.86 0.83 -26.44
C PHE A 54 19.21 0.41 -27.87
N ASP A 55 18.34 0.74 -28.83
CA ASP A 55 18.49 0.46 -30.25
C ASP A 55 19.79 1.03 -30.84
N LYS A 56 20.06 2.32 -30.60
CA LYS A 56 21.27 3.02 -31.05
C LYS A 56 22.58 2.38 -30.57
N LYS A 57 22.55 1.68 -29.43
CA LYS A 57 23.73 1.03 -28.86
C LYS A 57 23.90 -0.39 -29.36
N ILE A 58 22.81 -1.08 -29.68
CA ILE A 58 22.83 -2.47 -30.14
C ILE A 58 23.00 -2.57 -31.66
N SER A 59 22.63 -1.53 -32.41
CA SER A 59 22.82 -1.45 -33.87
C SER A 59 24.27 -1.65 -34.35
N LYS A 60 25.25 -1.56 -33.45
CA LYS A 60 26.68 -1.85 -33.71
C LYS A 60 27.05 -3.33 -33.60
N THR A 61 26.10 -4.19 -33.24
CA THR A 61 26.31 -5.59 -32.87
C THR A 61 25.81 -6.50 -33.99
N LYS A 62 26.53 -7.58 -34.30
CA LYS A 62 26.14 -8.53 -35.37
C LYS A 62 24.79 -9.22 -35.12
N GLN A 63 24.36 -9.28 -33.86
CA GLN A 63 23.13 -9.95 -33.41
C GLN A 63 21.88 -9.03 -33.46
N TYR A 64 22.01 -7.82 -34.03
CA TYR A 64 20.94 -6.81 -34.10
C TYR A 64 19.75 -7.22 -34.99
N GLU A 65 19.97 -8.01 -36.04
CA GLU A 65 18.89 -8.41 -36.96
C GLU A 65 17.78 -9.22 -36.26
N ASN A 66 18.13 -9.97 -35.21
CA ASN A 66 17.21 -10.78 -34.42
C ASN A 66 16.52 -10.00 -33.28
N LEU A 67 16.78 -8.69 -33.15
CA LEU A 67 16.27 -7.83 -32.09
C LEU A 67 15.67 -6.51 -32.65
N LYS A 68 15.43 -6.45 -33.96
CA LYS A 68 14.97 -5.25 -34.64
C LYS A 68 13.50 -4.91 -34.32
N ASN A 69 12.71 -5.92 -33.96
CA ASN A 69 11.30 -5.71 -33.66
C ASN A 69 11.07 -5.36 -32.19
N ARG A 70 10.22 -4.34 -31.94
CA ARG A 70 9.77 -3.96 -30.58
C ARG A 70 9.21 -5.15 -29.79
N LYS A 71 8.55 -6.09 -30.48
CA LYS A 71 8.03 -7.32 -29.88
C LYS A 71 9.15 -8.22 -29.34
N GLU A 72 10.21 -8.46 -30.10
CA GLU A 72 11.35 -9.30 -29.69
C GLU A 72 12.11 -8.67 -28.52
N VAL A 73 12.30 -7.35 -28.54
CA VAL A 73 12.89 -6.62 -27.41
C VAL A 73 12.03 -6.77 -26.15
N SER A 74 10.70 -6.71 -26.29
CA SER A 74 9.78 -6.90 -25.16
C SER A 74 9.78 -8.34 -24.63
N GLU A 75 9.90 -9.33 -25.51
CA GLU A 75 10.01 -10.74 -25.14
C GLU A 75 11.33 -11.04 -24.44
N LEU A 76 12.44 -10.52 -24.96
CA LEU A 76 13.75 -10.60 -24.31
C LEU A 76 13.74 -9.94 -22.92
N LEU A 77 13.07 -8.78 -22.79
CA LEU A 77 12.92 -8.12 -21.49
C LEU A 77 12.14 -8.98 -20.50
N ASN A 78 10.98 -9.50 -20.92
CA ASN A 78 10.14 -10.35 -20.08
C ASN A 78 10.87 -11.65 -19.70
N TYR A 79 11.65 -12.21 -20.62
CA TYR A 79 12.50 -13.37 -20.37
C TYR A 79 13.61 -13.06 -19.35
N TYR A 80 14.29 -11.92 -19.49
CA TYR A 80 15.29 -11.45 -18.53
C TYR A 80 14.72 -11.20 -17.13
N ASP A 81 13.61 -10.48 -17.03
CA ASP A 81 12.98 -10.16 -15.75
C ASP A 81 12.46 -11.45 -15.06
N SER A 82 11.90 -12.40 -15.81
CA SER A 82 11.42 -13.69 -15.27
C SER A 82 12.54 -14.64 -14.85
N TYR A 83 13.66 -14.68 -15.60
CA TYR A 83 14.87 -15.42 -15.19
C TYR A 83 15.40 -14.88 -13.87
N ARG A 84 15.52 -13.55 -13.77
CA ARG A 84 16.03 -12.87 -12.58
C ARG A 84 15.13 -13.10 -11.37
N ALA A 85 13.82 -12.98 -11.52
CA ALA A 85 12.85 -13.23 -10.45
C ALA A 85 12.94 -14.67 -9.92
N LYS A 86 13.02 -15.68 -10.79
CA LYS A 86 13.12 -17.09 -10.38
C LYS A 86 14.45 -17.45 -9.73
N LYS A 87 15.55 -16.88 -10.22
CA LYS A 87 16.87 -17.05 -9.62
C LYS A 87 16.94 -16.43 -8.22
N MET A 88 16.30 -15.27 -8.05
CA MET A 88 16.19 -14.59 -6.74
C MET A 88 15.28 -15.35 -5.77
N ALA A 89 14.22 -16.00 -6.24
CA ALA A 89 13.35 -16.85 -5.43
C ALA A 89 13.99 -18.18 -4.99
N GLY A 90 15.29 -18.40 -5.26
CA GLY A 90 15.99 -19.64 -4.91
C GLY A 90 15.53 -20.87 -5.70
N GLY A 91 14.99 -20.68 -6.91
CA GLY A 91 14.51 -21.77 -7.74
C GLY A 91 15.63 -22.76 -8.11
N LYS A 92 15.36 -24.06 -8.01
CA LYS A 92 16.23 -25.13 -8.52
C LYS A 92 16.07 -25.29 -10.04
N ASN A 93 17.17 -25.58 -10.74
CA ASN A 93 17.24 -25.82 -12.19
C ASN A 93 16.70 -24.67 -13.06
N VAL A 94 16.90 -23.42 -12.61
CA VAL A 94 16.45 -22.23 -13.36
C VAL A 94 17.21 -22.12 -14.69
N ASP A 95 18.52 -22.35 -14.69
CA ASP A 95 19.35 -22.23 -15.89
C ASP A 95 18.94 -23.25 -16.98
N GLU A 96 18.69 -24.51 -16.63
CA GLU A 96 18.24 -25.56 -17.56
C GLU A 96 16.87 -25.24 -18.17
N LYS A 97 15.90 -24.82 -17.33
CA LYS A 97 14.54 -24.48 -17.77
C LYS A 97 14.51 -23.27 -18.71
N PHE A 98 15.38 -22.29 -18.48
CA PHE A 98 15.43 -21.10 -19.31
C PHE A 98 16.21 -21.35 -20.61
N LYS A 99 17.29 -22.13 -20.57
CA LYS A 99 18.00 -22.59 -21.76
C LYS A 99 17.07 -23.37 -22.70
N ALA A 100 16.27 -24.29 -22.17
CA ALA A 100 15.30 -25.07 -22.95
C ALA A 100 14.17 -24.22 -23.57
N LYS A 101 13.86 -23.06 -22.98
CA LYS A 101 12.77 -22.18 -23.45
C LYS A 101 13.19 -21.29 -24.62
N ASN A 102 14.41 -20.77 -24.61
CA ASN A 102 14.97 -20.03 -25.73
C ASN A 102 16.50 -19.95 -25.56
N GLU A 103 17.23 -20.62 -26.45
CA GLU A 103 18.69 -20.70 -26.38
C GLU A 103 19.35 -19.34 -26.70
N PHE A 104 18.85 -18.61 -27.69
CA PHE A 104 19.37 -17.30 -28.07
C PHE A 104 19.23 -16.26 -26.93
N PHE A 105 18.06 -16.19 -26.29
CA PHE A 105 17.87 -15.27 -25.17
C PHE A 105 18.70 -15.67 -23.95
N TYR A 106 18.91 -16.97 -23.71
CA TYR A 106 19.76 -17.43 -22.62
C TYR A 106 21.22 -16.99 -22.79
N THR A 107 21.76 -17.08 -24.02
CA THR A 107 23.12 -16.62 -24.34
C THR A 107 23.30 -15.12 -24.10
N ILE A 108 22.26 -14.30 -24.30
CA ILE A 108 22.29 -12.88 -23.97
C ILE A 108 22.30 -12.65 -22.45
N ILE A 109 21.57 -13.46 -21.67
CA ILE A 109 21.55 -13.34 -20.19
C ILE A 109 22.88 -13.77 -19.57
N LYS A 110 23.49 -14.84 -20.10
CA LYS A 110 24.77 -15.39 -19.64
C LYS A 110 25.83 -15.23 -20.75
N PRO A 111 26.36 -14.01 -20.93
CA PRO A 111 27.12 -13.65 -22.12
C PRO A 111 28.51 -14.27 -22.11
N GLU A 112 28.88 -14.89 -23.22
CA GLU A 112 30.22 -15.44 -23.46
C GLU A 112 31.02 -14.49 -24.36
N SER A 113 30.36 -13.84 -25.33
CA SER A 113 30.98 -12.91 -26.28
C SER A 113 30.95 -11.43 -25.82
N LYS A 114 31.82 -10.59 -26.41
CA LYS A 114 31.89 -9.14 -26.13
C LYS A 114 30.62 -8.39 -26.54
N ASP A 115 29.97 -8.90 -27.58
CA ASP A 115 28.73 -8.40 -28.16
C ASP A 115 27.54 -8.67 -27.21
N GLU A 116 27.41 -9.90 -26.71
CA GLU A 116 26.39 -10.27 -25.73
C GLU A 116 26.54 -9.53 -24.39
N LYS A 117 27.79 -9.29 -23.94
CA LYS A 117 28.05 -8.48 -22.73
C LYS A 117 27.51 -7.06 -22.87
N THR A 118 27.61 -6.49 -24.08
CA THR A 118 27.10 -5.15 -24.38
C THR A 118 25.57 -5.15 -24.41
N ILE A 119 24.95 -6.14 -25.06
CA ILE A 119 23.48 -6.29 -25.09
C ILE A 119 22.94 -6.47 -23.68
N ASN A 120 23.52 -7.36 -22.86
CA ASN A 120 23.07 -7.59 -21.48
C ASN A 120 23.14 -6.33 -20.61
N LYS A 121 24.23 -5.56 -20.73
CA LYS A 121 24.39 -4.30 -20.00
C LYS A 121 23.30 -3.29 -20.35
N GLU A 122 23.01 -3.11 -21.64
CA GLU A 122 21.96 -2.20 -22.08
C GLU A 122 20.55 -2.75 -21.80
N LEU A 123 20.35 -4.06 -21.85
CA LEU A 123 19.11 -4.73 -21.46
C LEU A 123 18.81 -4.49 -19.98
N ARG A 124 19.82 -4.56 -19.11
CA ARG A 124 19.69 -4.23 -17.69
C ARG A 124 19.33 -2.75 -17.49
N ASN A 125 19.88 -1.84 -18.30
CA ASN A 125 19.53 -0.41 -18.25
C ASN A 125 18.08 -0.17 -18.72
N LEU A 126 17.66 -0.84 -19.80
CA LEU A 126 16.31 -0.76 -20.33
C LEU A 126 15.28 -1.35 -19.35
N SER A 127 15.55 -2.51 -18.75
CA SER A 127 14.73 -3.10 -17.68
C SER A 127 14.60 -2.15 -16.48
N LYS A 128 15.69 -1.52 -16.04
CA LYS A 128 15.62 -0.49 -14.97
C LYS A 128 14.76 0.71 -15.37
N ALA A 129 14.92 1.23 -16.59
CA ALA A 129 14.15 2.37 -17.09
C ALA A 129 12.65 2.05 -17.21
N ARG A 130 12.30 0.90 -17.81
CA ARG A 130 10.91 0.42 -17.91
C ARG A 130 10.28 0.25 -16.54
N ASN A 131 10.97 -0.42 -15.62
CA ASN A 131 10.47 -0.63 -14.27
C ASN A 131 10.27 0.69 -13.51
N LYS A 132 11.15 1.68 -13.71
CA LYS A 132 10.96 3.04 -13.17
C LYS A 132 9.70 3.69 -13.74
N ILE A 133 9.53 3.68 -15.07
CA ILE A 133 8.37 4.24 -15.77
C ILE A 133 7.06 3.59 -15.28
N LEU A 134 7.02 2.26 -15.16
CA LEU A 134 5.83 1.53 -14.68
C LEU A 134 5.44 1.93 -13.25
N ARG A 135 6.42 2.19 -12.38
CA ARG A 135 6.17 2.66 -11.00
C ARG A 135 5.64 4.08 -10.97
N GLU A 136 6.25 4.97 -11.75
CA GLU A 136 5.78 6.36 -11.85
C GLU A 136 4.35 6.40 -12.42
N GLN A 137 4.06 5.57 -13.41
CA GLN A 137 2.69 5.38 -13.93
C GLN A 137 1.72 4.92 -12.83
N LYS A 138 2.08 3.86 -12.09
CA LYS A 138 1.24 3.31 -11.02
C LYS A 138 1.02 4.33 -9.90
N ALA A 139 2.08 5.02 -9.47
CA ALA A 139 2.02 6.04 -8.43
C ALA A 139 1.13 7.21 -8.85
N LEU A 140 1.29 7.73 -10.07
CA LEU A 140 0.46 8.79 -10.62
C LEU A 140 -0.99 8.34 -10.85
N SER A 141 -1.21 7.08 -11.20
CA SER A 141 -2.57 6.53 -11.33
C SER A 141 -3.29 6.50 -9.98
N ILE A 142 -2.59 6.10 -8.90
CA ILE A 142 -3.16 6.06 -7.55
C ILE A 142 -3.34 7.49 -7.03
N GLU A 143 -2.38 8.39 -7.26
CA GLU A 143 -2.46 9.79 -6.84
C GLU A 143 -3.65 10.52 -7.46
N ASN A 144 -3.89 10.34 -8.76
CA ASN A 144 -5.00 10.94 -9.48
C ASN A 144 -6.34 10.20 -9.30
N SER A 145 -6.35 9.06 -8.60
CA SER A 145 -7.58 8.34 -8.31
C SER A 145 -8.46 9.12 -7.35
N LEU A 146 -9.77 8.84 -7.33
CA LEU A 146 -10.69 9.47 -6.37
C LEU A 146 -10.25 9.23 -4.92
N LEU A 147 -9.70 8.05 -4.63
CA LEU A 147 -9.14 7.75 -3.31
C LEU A 147 -7.86 8.55 -3.04
N GLY A 148 -7.02 8.75 -4.05
CA GLY A 148 -5.83 9.61 -4.01
C GLY A 148 -6.17 11.06 -3.72
N MET A 149 -7.17 11.59 -4.42
CA MET A 149 -7.71 12.94 -4.20
C MET A 149 -8.27 13.09 -2.79
N ALA A 150 -9.01 12.10 -2.28
CA ALA A 150 -9.50 12.10 -0.90
C ALA A 150 -8.35 12.05 0.11
N GLY A 151 -7.30 11.25 -0.14
CA GLY A 151 -6.10 11.20 0.70
C GLY A 151 -5.34 12.53 0.74
N ARG A 152 -5.27 13.24 -0.40
CA ARG A 152 -4.73 14.60 -0.51
C ARG A 152 -5.58 15.64 0.23
N ALA A 153 -6.90 15.51 0.18
CA ALA A 153 -7.80 16.41 0.91
C ALA A 153 -7.63 16.32 2.43
N ILE A 154 -7.22 15.15 2.95
CA ILE A 154 -6.95 14.91 4.38
C ILE A 154 -5.52 15.33 4.78
N GLU A 155 -4.62 15.53 3.81
CA GLU A 155 -3.20 15.87 4.02
C GLU A 155 -2.99 17.09 4.94
N PRO A 156 -3.72 18.23 4.81
CA PRO A 156 -3.47 19.40 5.65
C PRO A 156 -3.61 19.16 7.16
N ILE A 157 -4.51 18.27 7.56
CA ILE A 157 -4.77 17.94 8.97
C ILE A 157 -3.83 16.82 9.43
N SER A 158 -3.58 15.84 8.56
CA SER A 158 -2.77 14.67 8.87
C SER A 158 -1.26 14.92 8.82
N LYS A 159 -0.81 15.99 8.16
CA LYS A 159 0.60 16.42 8.18
C LYS A 159 1.12 16.73 9.58
N PHE A 160 0.25 17.19 10.51
CA PHE A 160 0.63 17.39 11.91
C PHE A 160 0.98 16.07 12.63
N ALA A 161 0.49 14.94 12.13
CA ALA A 161 0.86 13.59 12.58
C ALA A 161 2.03 12.99 11.79
N GLY A 162 2.65 13.74 10.88
CA GLY A 162 3.70 13.23 10.01
C GLY A 162 3.17 12.31 8.90
N PHE A 163 1.89 12.43 8.54
CA PHE A 163 1.32 11.59 7.47
C PHE A 163 1.31 12.32 6.14
N ASP A 164 1.74 11.62 5.09
CA ASP A 164 1.52 12.06 3.71
C ASP A 164 0.22 11.50 3.15
N TRP A 165 -0.17 12.01 1.97
CA TRP A 165 -1.31 11.51 1.20
C TRP A 165 -1.27 9.99 0.98
N LYS A 166 -0.09 9.38 0.86
CA LYS A 166 0.09 7.93 0.65
C LYS A 166 -0.42 7.12 1.85
N ILE A 167 -0.12 7.59 3.06
CA ILE A 167 -0.59 6.97 4.30
C ILE A 167 -2.09 7.19 4.46
N ASN A 168 -2.60 8.38 4.09
CA ASN A 168 -4.04 8.64 4.09
C ASN A 168 -4.78 7.71 3.12
N VAL A 169 -4.25 7.48 1.92
CA VAL A 169 -4.82 6.51 0.96
C VAL A 169 -4.78 5.09 1.51
N ALA A 170 -3.67 4.68 2.12
CA ALA A 170 -3.57 3.37 2.77
C ALA A 170 -4.57 3.21 3.93
N PHE A 171 -4.81 4.28 4.70
CA PHE A 171 -5.84 4.32 5.72
C PHE A 171 -7.25 4.21 5.14
N LEU A 172 -7.55 4.95 4.07
CA LEU A 172 -8.84 4.84 3.39
C LEU A 172 -9.08 3.44 2.82
N ALA A 173 -8.04 2.80 2.27
CA ALA A 173 -8.09 1.41 1.82
C ALA A 173 -8.32 0.42 2.97
N SER A 174 -7.89 0.76 4.19
CA SER A 174 -8.08 -0.07 5.40
C SER A 174 -9.55 -0.26 5.79
N PHE A 175 -10.45 0.61 5.33
CA PHE A 175 -11.88 0.51 5.62
C PHE A 175 -12.57 -0.69 4.95
N ALA A 176 -12.03 -1.20 3.83
CA ALA A 176 -12.49 -2.48 3.26
C ALA A 176 -11.94 -3.67 4.06
N ALA A 177 -10.63 -3.68 4.30
CA ALA A 177 -9.97 -4.69 5.12
C ALA A 177 -8.68 -4.12 5.72
N ARG A 178 -8.39 -4.47 6.98
CA ARG A 178 -7.20 -3.95 7.69
C ARG A 178 -5.89 -4.35 7.02
N GLU A 179 -5.85 -5.55 6.43
CA GLU A 179 -4.69 -6.07 5.71
C GLU A 179 -4.41 -5.33 4.40
N SER A 180 -5.46 -4.80 3.76
CA SER A 180 -5.34 -4.04 2.50
C SER A 180 -4.49 -2.79 2.68
N ALA A 181 -4.43 -2.21 3.88
CA ALA A 181 -3.56 -1.06 4.16
C ALA A 181 -2.08 -1.38 3.88
N VAL A 182 -1.61 -2.56 4.30
CA VAL A 182 -0.22 -3.00 4.08
C VAL A 182 0.06 -3.25 2.61
N ALA A 183 -0.90 -3.84 1.89
CA ALA A 183 -0.82 -4.03 0.45
C ALA A 183 -0.77 -2.70 -0.31
N THR A 184 -1.56 -1.71 0.11
CA THR A 184 -1.57 -0.36 -0.46
C THR A 184 -0.24 0.36 -0.22
N VAL A 185 0.30 0.33 1.02
CA VAL A 185 1.62 0.89 1.33
C VAL A 185 2.70 0.21 0.48
N GLY A 186 2.74 -1.12 0.45
CA GLY A 186 3.70 -1.87 -0.35
C GLY A 186 3.62 -1.52 -1.84
N SER A 187 2.40 -1.37 -2.37
CA SER A 187 2.15 -1.02 -3.77
C SER A 187 2.57 0.41 -4.13
N ILE A 188 2.43 1.37 -3.20
CA ILE A 188 2.76 2.78 -3.43
C ILE A 188 4.26 3.05 -3.22
N TYR A 189 4.86 2.44 -2.20
CA TYR A 189 6.28 2.65 -1.88
C TYR A 189 7.22 1.67 -2.58
N GLU A 190 6.69 0.82 -3.46
CA GLU A 190 7.45 -0.16 -4.23
C GLU A 190 8.65 0.48 -4.95
N THR A 191 9.83 0.41 -4.34
CA THR A 191 11.04 1.08 -4.86
C THR A 191 11.72 0.24 -5.94
N GLY A 192 11.11 -0.89 -6.30
CA GLY A 192 11.64 -2.10 -6.92
C GLY A 192 13.13 -2.11 -7.26
N LYS A 193 13.94 -1.95 -6.22
CA LYS A 193 14.95 -2.97 -5.99
C LYS A 193 14.17 -4.28 -5.90
N ALA A 194 14.53 -5.26 -6.72
CA ALA A 194 14.03 -6.63 -6.61
C ALA A 194 14.55 -7.31 -5.33
N ASP A 195 14.66 -6.54 -4.26
CA ASP A 195 14.92 -7.01 -2.93
C ASP A 195 13.55 -7.37 -2.38
N SER A 196 13.44 -8.56 -1.80
CA SER A 196 12.36 -9.00 -0.91
C SER A 196 12.31 -8.12 0.36
N SER A 197 12.27 -6.81 0.17
CA SER A 197 12.22 -5.82 1.24
C SER A 197 10.78 -5.72 1.72
N ARG A 198 10.60 -5.84 3.03
CA ARG A 198 9.30 -5.65 3.66
C ARG A 198 8.82 -4.21 3.37
N PRO A 199 7.51 -3.94 3.32
CA PRO A 199 6.97 -2.58 3.06
C PRO A 199 7.61 -1.49 3.94
N GLU A 200 7.98 -1.87 5.17
CA GLU A 200 8.72 -1.08 6.17
C GLU A 200 10.05 -0.52 5.64
N GLU A 201 10.82 -1.35 4.94
CA GLU A 201 12.12 -1.00 4.40
C GLU A 201 11.99 -0.12 3.15
N MET A 202 10.96 -0.37 2.35
CA MET A 202 10.65 0.45 1.18
C MET A 202 10.22 1.87 1.58
N MET A 203 9.43 2.02 2.65
CA MET A 203 9.08 3.33 3.22
C MET A 203 10.31 4.11 3.70
N ARG A 204 11.23 3.43 4.42
CA ARG A 204 12.45 4.05 4.94
C ARG A 204 13.35 4.59 3.83
N VAL A 205 13.52 3.83 2.75
CA VAL A 205 14.40 4.20 1.63
C VAL A 205 13.74 5.20 0.67
N GLY A 206 12.42 5.09 0.47
CA GLY A 206 11.71 5.80 -0.59
C GLY A 206 11.12 7.17 -0.22
N SER A 207 11.12 7.56 1.06
CA SER A 207 10.34 8.72 1.49
C SER A 207 10.83 9.51 2.70
N GLY A 208 12.01 9.17 3.26
CA GLY A 208 12.54 9.88 4.43
C GLY A 208 11.76 9.64 5.72
N TYR A 209 10.88 8.62 5.76
CA TYR A 209 10.15 8.24 6.97
C TYR A 209 11.12 7.77 8.04
N THR A 210 11.04 8.41 9.20
CA THR A 210 11.82 8.03 10.38
C THR A 210 11.04 7.01 11.22
N PRO A 211 11.69 6.28 12.14
CA PRO A 211 11.00 5.40 13.08
C PRO A 211 9.90 6.10 13.88
N LEU A 212 10.01 7.42 14.10
CA LEU A 212 8.98 8.23 14.76
C LEU A 212 7.68 8.28 13.95
N HIS A 213 7.76 8.37 12.62
CA HIS A 213 6.59 8.33 11.74
C HIS A 213 5.89 6.96 11.84
N ALA A 214 6.66 5.87 11.92
CA ALA A 214 6.10 4.53 12.07
C ALA A 214 5.30 4.39 13.37
N VAL A 215 5.81 4.94 14.48
CA VAL A 215 5.10 4.98 15.77
C VAL A 215 3.79 5.74 15.65
N ALA A 216 3.81 6.94 15.06
CA ALA A 216 2.61 7.74 14.82
C ALA A 216 1.56 6.97 13.99
N ILE A 217 1.98 6.30 12.91
CA ILE A 217 1.10 5.48 12.05
C ILE A 217 0.50 4.31 12.84
N ILE A 218 1.30 3.61 13.66
CA ILE A 218 0.82 2.49 14.48
C ILE A 218 -0.24 2.96 15.49
N ILE A 219 0.03 4.05 16.22
CA ILE A 219 -0.90 4.62 17.20
C ILE A 219 -2.21 5.00 16.51
N PHE A 220 -2.13 5.68 15.36
CA PHE A 220 -3.31 6.04 14.59
C PHE A 220 -4.09 4.81 14.11
N MET A 221 -3.42 3.80 13.56
CA MET A 221 -4.07 2.57 13.09
C MET A 221 -4.75 1.81 14.23
N LEU A 222 -4.15 1.75 15.42
CA LEU A 222 -4.74 1.11 16.60
C LEU A 222 -6.02 1.80 17.06
N LEU A 223 -6.03 3.13 17.04
CA LEU A 223 -7.19 3.93 17.47
C LEU A 223 -8.22 4.17 16.38
N SER A 224 -7.88 3.88 15.14
CA SER A 224 -8.75 4.18 14.01
C SER A 224 -10.06 3.38 14.04
N PRO A 225 -11.15 3.94 13.50
CA PRO A 225 -12.44 3.26 13.45
C PRO A 225 -12.36 1.87 12.79
N PRO A 226 -13.15 0.87 13.24
CA PRO A 226 -13.22 -0.43 12.58
C PRO A 226 -13.73 -0.32 11.14
N CYS A 227 -13.68 -1.44 10.41
CA CYS A 227 -14.09 -1.52 9.02
C CYS A 227 -15.57 -1.12 8.81
N ILE A 228 -15.94 -0.80 7.57
CA ILE A 228 -17.30 -0.37 7.22
C ILE A 228 -18.35 -1.43 7.61
N ALA A 229 -17.99 -2.72 7.59
CA ALA A 229 -18.88 -3.80 8.01
C ALA A 229 -19.32 -3.65 9.48
N ALA A 230 -18.39 -3.34 10.39
CA ALA A 230 -18.71 -3.11 11.79
C ALA A 230 -19.58 -1.86 11.96
N MET A 231 -19.31 -0.80 11.20
CA MET A 231 -20.10 0.44 11.23
C MET A 231 -21.54 0.22 10.76
N VAL A 232 -21.74 -0.62 9.74
CA VAL A 232 -23.08 -1.00 9.28
C VAL A 232 -23.84 -1.76 10.38
N VAL A 233 -23.18 -2.64 11.14
CA VAL A 233 -23.82 -3.31 12.28
C VAL A 233 -24.20 -2.30 13.37
N VAL A 234 -23.33 -1.34 13.70
CA VAL A 234 -23.66 -0.27 14.66
C VAL A 234 -24.88 0.53 14.20
N LYS A 235 -24.97 0.84 12.91
CA LYS A 235 -26.14 1.51 12.31
C LYS A 235 -27.41 0.66 12.41
N LEU A 236 -27.31 -0.66 12.19
CA LEU A 236 -28.44 -1.57 12.26
C LEU A 236 -28.95 -1.73 13.70
N GLN A 237 -28.05 -1.80 14.68
CA GLN A 237 -28.40 -1.94 16.10
C GLN A 237 -28.92 -0.64 16.71
N SER A 238 -28.30 0.50 16.37
CA SER A 238 -28.68 1.80 16.94
C SER A 238 -29.81 2.49 16.16
N ASN A 239 -30.22 1.92 15.03
CA ASN A 239 -31.17 2.47 14.05
C ASN A 239 -30.97 3.97 13.71
N SER A 240 -29.73 4.46 13.80
CA SER A 240 -29.44 5.90 13.69
C SER A 240 -28.10 6.14 13.02
N TRP A 241 -28.13 6.93 11.95
CA TRP A 241 -26.95 7.35 11.21
C TRP A 241 -26.04 8.26 12.02
N LYS A 242 -26.60 9.03 12.97
CA LYS A 242 -25.83 9.92 13.84
C LYS A 242 -24.85 9.14 14.71
N PHE A 243 -25.29 8.01 15.26
CA PHE A 243 -24.44 7.14 16.08
C PHE A 243 -23.36 6.44 15.24
N MET A 244 -23.66 6.05 14.01
CA MET A 244 -22.65 5.49 13.10
C MET A 244 -21.55 6.50 12.76
N VAL A 245 -21.93 7.73 12.40
CA VAL A 245 -20.96 8.79 12.09
C VAL A 245 -20.16 9.17 13.33
N LEU A 246 -20.78 9.23 14.50
CA LEU A 246 -20.08 9.46 15.77
C LEU A 246 -19.05 8.35 16.04
N ALA A 247 -19.42 7.08 15.83
CA ALA A 247 -18.53 5.93 15.99
C ALA A 247 -17.36 5.90 14.99
N ILE A 248 -17.48 6.61 13.85
CA ILE A 248 -16.37 6.79 12.91
C ILE A 248 -15.50 7.98 13.30
N LEU A 249 -16.12 9.14 13.53
CA LEU A 249 -15.41 10.40 13.71
C LEU A 249 -14.71 10.48 15.06
N LEU A 250 -15.31 9.97 16.14
CA LEU A 250 -14.72 10.03 17.47
C LEU A 250 -13.36 9.31 17.57
N PRO A 251 -13.24 8.01 17.22
CA PRO A 251 -11.95 7.32 17.22
C PRO A 251 -10.97 7.89 16.18
N PHE A 252 -11.47 8.35 15.03
CA PHE A 252 -10.62 8.96 14.00
C PHE A 252 -9.96 10.26 14.50
N THR A 253 -10.73 11.18 15.08
CA THR A 253 -10.20 12.44 15.61
C THR A 253 -9.29 12.21 16.81
N LEU A 254 -9.69 11.31 17.73
CA LEU A 254 -8.88 10.93 18.89
C LEU A 254 -7.53 10.34 18.46
N GLY A 255 -7.54 9.40 17.51
CA GLY A 255 -6.33 8.79 16.95
C GLY A 255 -5.44 9.81 16.27
N LEU A 256 -6.03 10.73 15.50
CA LEU A 256 -5.29 11.77 14.81
C LEU A 256 -4.63 12.74 15.79
N ILE A 257 -5.34 13.17 16.84
CA ILE A 257 -4.80 14.04 17.88
C ILE A 257 -3.67 13.37 18.64
N LEU A 258 -3.85 12.12 19.09
CA LEU A 258 -2.82 11.40 19.84
C LEU A 258 -1.58 11.11 18.98
N SER A 259 -1.78 10.72 17.73
CA SER A 259 -0.68 10.53 16.78
C SER A 259 0.07 11.85 16.52
N ALA A 260 -0.65 12.95 16.29
CA ALA A 260 -0.05 14.27 16.11
C ALA A 260 0.71 14.76 17.33
N LEU A 261 0.17 14.51 18.53
CA LEU A 261 0.82 14.85 19.79
C LEU A 261 2.12 14.06 19.96
N VAL A 262 2.10 12.74 19.80
CA VAL A 262 3.30 11.90 19.93
C VAL A 262 4.34 12.25 18.88
N PHE A 263 3.92 12.50 17.64
CA PHE A 263 4.82 12.92 16.57
C PHE A 263 5.45 14.29 16.84
N SER A 264 4.64 15.27 17.25
CA SER A 264 5.11 16.64 17.53
C SER A 264 6.05 16.66 18.73
N LEU A 265 5.70 16.00 19.84
CA LEU A 265 6.57 15.91 21.01
C LEU A 265 7.85 15.14 20.71
N GLY A 266 7.75 14.01 20.00
CA GLY A 266 8.92 13.24 19.62
C GLY A 266 9.88 14.02 18.73
N THR A 267 9.35 14.85 17.83
CA THR A 267 10.17 15.70 16.95
C THR A 267 10.84 16.83 17.73
N ILE A 268 10.12 17.48 18.65
CA ILE A 268 10.67 18.57 19.49
C ILE A 268 11.76 18.03 20.43
N LEU A 269 11.55 16.85 21.02
CA LEU A 269 12.48 16.23 21.95
C LEU A 269 13.65 15.50 21.27
N GLY A 270 13.65 15.41 19.92
CA GLY A 270 14.61 14.60 19.18
C GLY A 270 14.58 13.12 19.57
N ALA A 271 13.44 12.63 20.08
CA ALA A 271 13.33 11.29 20.61
C ALA A 271 13.40 10.24 19.48
N SER A 272 14.16 9.17 19.72
CA SER A 272 14.15 8.02 18.82
C SER A 272 12.78 7.33 18.86
N GLY A 273 12.40 6.63 17.78
CA GLY A 273 11.10 5.96 17.71
C GLY A 273 10.85 4.97 18.84
N LEU A 274 11.89 4.28 19.31
CA LEU A 274 11.78 3.36 20.45
C LEU A 274 11.38 4.09 21.74
N VAL A 275 12.01 5.25 22.01
CA VAL A 275 11.73 6.06 23.21
C VAL A 275 10.32 6.62 23.16
N ALA A 276 9.89 7.12 21.99
CA ALA A 276 8.53 7.62 21.81
C ALA A 276 7.49 6.52 22.08
N MET A 277 7.74 5.30 21.61
CA MET A 277 6.85 4.16 21.84
C MET A 277 6.82 3.73 23.32
N SER A 278 7.97 3.68 23.99
CA SER A 278 8.02 3.33 25.42
C SER A 278 7.30 4.36 26.28
N VAL A 279 7.47 5.65 25.99
CA VAL A 279 6.78 6.73 26.71
C VAL A 279 5.28 6.61 26.52
N TYR A 280 4.82 6.38 25.29
CA TYR A 280 3.40 6.18 25.00
C TYR A 280 2.80 5.03 25.82
N TYR A 281 3.45 3.87 25.87
CA TYR A 281 2.96 2.74 26.67
C TYR A 281 2.95 3.02 28.17
N VAL A 282 4.01 3.62 28.71
CA VAL A 282 4.07 3.97 30.14
C VAL A 282 2.98 4.97 30.51
N VAL A 283 2.75 5.98 29.66
CA VAL A 283 1.68 6.97 29.87
C VAL A 283 0.31 6.31 29.86
N ILE A 284 0.04 5.40 28.92
CA ILE A 284 -1.24 4.68 28.90
C ILE A 284 -1.43 3.85 30.16
N VAL A 285 -0.42 3.06 30.55
CA VAL A 285 -0.51 2.23 31.75
C VAL A 285 -0.71 3.10 32.99
N ALA A 286 0.01 4.21 33.11
CA ALA A 286 -0.16 5.16 34.20
C ALA A 286 -1.57 5.75 34.25
N ILE A 287 -2.12 6.17 33.09
CA ILE A 287 -3.50 6.67 33.00
C ILE A 287 -4.49 5.58 33.41
N THR A 288 -4.32 4.34 32.95
CA THR A 288 -5.19 3.22 33.32
C THR A 288 -5.14 2.94 34.82
N VAL A 289 -3.96 2.95 35.43
CA VAL A 289 -3.81 2.78 36.88
C VAL A 289 -4.47 3.92 37.64
N ILE A 290 -4.23 5.18 37.24
CA ILE A 290 -4.82 6.35 37.88
C ILE A 290 -6.35 6.29 37.79
N LEU A 291 -6.91 6.03 36.60
CA LEU A 291 -8.35 5.89 36.41
C LEU A 291 -8.93 4.74 37.23
N GLY A 292 -8.22 3.62 37.33
CA GLY A 292 -8.63 2.48 38.15
C GLY A 292 -8.60 2.75 39.66
N LEU A 293 -7.81 3.73 40.11
CA LEU A 293 -7.76 4.16 41.51
C LEU A 293 -8.78 5.25 41.86
N ILE A 294 -9.41 5.89 40.86
CA ILE A 294 -10.46 6.88 41.10
C ILE A 294 -11.74 6.11 41.51
N PRO A 295 -12.29 6.35 42.73
CA PRO A 295 -13.50 5.67 43.16
C PRO A 295 -14.67 6.08 42.26
N GLU A 296 -15.26 5.12 41.54
CA GLU A 296 -16.47 5.35 40.77
C GLU A 296 -17.63 5.70 41.72
N LYS A 297 -18.15 6.92 41.59
CA LYS A 297 -19.42 7.30 42.20
C LYS A 297 -20.52 6.55 41.43
N ARG A 298 -20.86 5.33 41.86
CA ARG A 298 -21.96 4.54 41.27
C ARG A 298 -23.25 5.37 41.30
N ARG A 299 -23.59 6.03 40.19
CA ARG A 299 -24.97 6.43 39.91
C ARG A 299 -25.67 5.16 39.49
N ASN A 300 -26.46 4.58 40.40
CA ASN A 300 -27.38 3.50 40.08
C ASN A 300 -28.31 3.99 38.95
N TRP A 301 -28.00 3.59 37.71
CA TRP A 301 -28.81 3.89 36.56
C TRP A 301 -30.08 3.04 36.64
N GLN A 302 -31.19 3.66 37.05
CA GLN A 302 -32.52 3.06 37.10
C GLN A 302 -33.28 3.18 35.76
N GLY A 303 -32.57 3.21 34.64
CA GLY A 303 -33.15 3.45 33.31
C GLY A 303 -33.57 2.17 32.59
N GLY A 304 -34.52 1.41 33.13
CA GLY A 304 -35.22 0.40 32.32
C GLY A 304 -36.06 1.11 31.25
N LEU A 305 -35.99 0.66 29.99
CA LEU A 305 -36.93 1.09 28.96
C LEU A 305 -38.35 0.75 29.44
N GLU A 306 -39.14 1.76 29.80
CA GLU A 306 -40.59 1.60 29.97
C GLU A 306 -41.14 1.11 28.63
N ASN A 307 -41.51 -0.17 28.58
CA ASN A 307 -42.33 -0.72 27.52
C ASN A 307 -43.68 0.02 27.55
N LYS A 308 -43.84 1.04 26.70
CA LYS A 308 -45.17 1.49 26.31
C LYS A 308 -45.79 0.41 25.45
N ILE A 309 -46.65 -0.40 26.08
CA ILE A 309 -47.71 -1.16 25.43
C ILE A 309 -48.76 -0.17 24.92
#